data_AF-A0A7J4TGN7-F1
#
_entry.id   AF-A0A7J4TGN7-F1
#
_cell.length_a   1.000
_cell.length_b   1.000
_cell.length_c   1.000
_cell.angle_alpha   90.00
_cell.angle_beta   90.00
_cell.angle_gamma   90.00
#
_symmetry.space_group_name_H-M   'P 1'
#
loop_
_entity.id
_entity.type
_entity.pdbx_description
1 polymer ?
#
loop_
_entity_poly.entity_id
_entity_poly.type
_entity_poly.pdbx_seq_one_letter_code
_entity_poly.pdbx_strand_id
1 'polypeptide(L)'
;MYETLTYIGGVHKHEEMTELIEDLGGFVLQQNISQMDLVLTLAVPMEDVEKVDEKARELLGEIKIAPMAGTEIAIVSPTLARQHLPHSACDISEYLRRFGAKDNMIGLSRGAGKGIARISEDEKRLIEEHDLAVFALGSFRECLMNKTHLFQDIEIPVVVTGAPEMDLGDLPGAMAYVNGLGRIPRRLKRGEDIRALKKLVEVVEDILDTRRKEMMDDPPIVPSILVKTEIENQVEAVKEIYSPAPIVSQLDGVRVKLDYDTYKDQIAEVVVNEYRLGDVSEIKKSKMYDYILVKLLPETSII
;
A
#
# COMPACT_ATOMS: atom_id res chain seq x y z
N MET A 1 -13.99 4.21 15.37
CA MET A 1 -12.85 4.50 14.46
C MET A 1 -11.72 3.55 14.86
N TYR A 2 -11.04 2.96 13.89
CA TYR A 2 -9.94 2.02 14.13
C TYR A 2 -8.60 2.73 14.01
N GLU A 3 -7.69 2.49 14.95
CA GLU A 3 -6.29 2.88 14.90
C GLU A 3 -5.49 1.70 14.34
N THR A 4 -4.57 1.97 13.42
CA THR A 4 -3.73 0.92 12.83
C THR A 4 -2.37 0.87 13.50
N LEU A 5 -1.99 -0.32 13.96
CA LEU A 5 -0.80 -0.56 14.77
C LEU A 5 0.07 -1.64 14.14
N THR A 6 1.37 -1.57 14.39
CA THR A 6 2.33 -2.64 14.14
C THR A 6 2.86 -3.14 15.48
N TYR A 7 2.61 -4.41 15.78
CA TYR A 7 3.21 -5.12 16.90
C TYR A 7 4.42 -5.90 16.41
N ILE A 8 5.55 -5.73 17.10
CA ILE A 8 6.79 -6.47 16.88
C ILE A 8 7.10 -7.24 18.15
N GLY A 9 7.12 -8.56 18.09
CA GLY A 9 7.36 -9.41 19.26
C GLY A 9 7.89 -10.78 18.90
N GLY A 10 7.98 -11.66 19.89
CA GLY A 10 8.33 -13.07 19.65
C GLY A 10 7.14 -13.88 19.15
N VAL A 11 7.41 -14.99 18.45
CA VAL A 11 6.38 -15.97 18.06
C VAL A 11 5.74 -16.65 19.29
N HIS A 12 6.42 -16.66 20.43
CA HIS A 12 5.92 -17.28 21.65
C HIS A 12 4.72 -16.49 22.22
N LYS A 13 3.59 -17.16 22.49
CA LYS A 13 2.33 -16.57 23.03
C LYS A 13 1.68 -15.50 22.16
N HIS A 14 1.98 -15.46 20.87
CA HIS A 14 1.34 -14.49 19.96
C HIS A 14 -0.17 -14.71 19.75
N GLU A 15 -0.65 -15.94 19.97
CA GLU A 15 -2.07 -16.27 19.97
C GLU A 15 -2.82 -15.41 21.00
N GLU A 16 -2.21 -15.14 22.17
CA GLU A 16 -2.82 -14.26 23.20
C GLU A 16 -3.01 -12.82 22.72
N MET A 17 -2.15 -12.33 21.81
CA MET A 17 -2.34 -11.02 21.18
C MET A 17 -3.45 -11.08 20.14
N THR A 18 -3.53 -12.17 19.37
CA THR A 18 -4.55 -12.33 18.33
C THR A 18 -5.95 -12.46 18.94
N GLU A 19 -6.10 -13.29 19.97
CA GLU A 19 -7.33 -13.46 20.75
C GLU A 19 -7.80 -12.15 21.37
N LEU A 20 -6.88 -11.37 21.98
CA LEU A 20 -7.23 -10.06 22.54
C LEU A 20 -7.77 -9.11 21.47
N ILE A 21 -7.17 -9.11 20.28
CA ILE A 21 -7.60 -8.23 19.19
C ILE A 21 -8.99 -8.60 18.71
N GLU A 22 -9.29 -9.90 18.60
CA GLU A 22 -10.62 -10.39 18.25
C GLU A 22 -11.66 -10.05 19.33
N ASP A 23 -11.32 -10.21 20.61
CA ASP A 23 -12.19 -9.87 21.75
C ASP A 23 -12.53 -8.37 21.82
N LEU A 24 -11.58 -7.51 21.40
CA LEU A 24 -11.77 -6.07 21.30
C LEU A 24 -12.51 -5.65 20.01
N GLY A 25 -12.88 -6.59 19.14
CA GLY A 25 -13.51 -6.30 17.85
C GLY A 25 -12.57 -5.64 16.84
N GLY A 26 -11.26 -5.84 17.01
CA GLY A 26 -10.21 -5.47 16.07
C GLY A 26 -9.95 -6.56 15.03
N PHE A 27 -8.99 -6.30 14.15
CA PHE A 27 -8.66 -7.17 13.02
C PHE A 27 -7.15 -7.30 12.83
N VAL A 28 -6.69 -8.50 12.48
CA VAL A 28 -5.32 -8.72 12.01
C VAL A 28 -5.24 -8.45 10.50
N LEU A 29 -4.70 -7.28 10.15
CA LEU A 29 -4.48 -6.89 8.76
C LEU A 29 -3.41 -7.74 8.09
N GLN A 30 -2.34 -8.03 8.82
CA GLN A 30 -1.24 -8.81 8.28
C GLN A 30 -0.44 -9.52 9.37
N GLN A 31 0.03 -10.72 9.05
CA GLN A 31 0.93 -11.49 9.89
C GLN A 31 2.17 -11.90 9.09
N ASN A 32 3.35 -11.55 9.59
CA ASN A 32 4.64 -12.01 9.04
C ASN A 32 5.43 -12.70 10.15
N ILE A 33 5.72 -13.99 9.95
CA ILE A 33 6.59 -14.76 10.85
C ILE A 33 7.96 -14.89 10.19
N SER A 34 9.01 -14.46 10.90
CA SER A 34 10.39 -14.59 10.47
C SER A 34 11.21 -15.23 11.59
N GLN A 35 11.40 -16.55 11.52
CA GLN A 35 12.10 -17.34 12.53
C GLN A 35 11.46 -17.21 13.92
N MET A 36 12.06 -16.42 14.81
CA MET A 36 11.55 -16.16 16.17
C MET A 36 10.81 -14.83 16.27
N ASP A 37 10.90 -13.98 15.25
CA ASP A 37 10.27 -12.67 15.21
C ASP A 37 8.89 -12.77 14.57
N LEU A 38 7.94 -12.07 15.16
CA LEU A 38 6.59 -11.88 14.66
C LEU A 38 6.34 -10.40 14.46
N VAL A 39 5.86 -10.04 13.27
CA VAL A 39 5.36 -8.70 12.97
C VAL A 39 3.89 -8.82 12.59
N LEU A 40 3.03 -8.27 13.44
CA LEU A 40 1.59 -8.16 13.20
C LEU A 40 1.24 -6.72 12.83
N THR A 41 0.42 -6.56 11.80
CA THR A 41 -0.27 -5.30 11.51
C THR A 41 -1.72 -5.47 11.93
N LEU A 42 -2.21 -4.58 12.77
CA LEU A 42 -3.46 -4.69 13.50
C LEU A 42 -4.31 -3.44 13.24
N ALA A 43 -5.62 -3.59 13.26
CA ALA A 43 -6.58 -2.49 13.34
C ALA A 43 -7.42 -2.66 14.61
N VAL A 44 -7.41 -1.68 15.51
CA VAL A 44 -8.02 -1.79 16.85
C VAL A 44 -8.89 -0.57 17.11
N PRO A 45 -10.05 -0.68 17.78
CA PRO A 45 -10.80 0.50 18.20
C PRO A 45 -9.91 1.48 18.99
N MET A 46 -10.01 2.78 18.68
CA MET A 46 -9.15 3.80 19.30
C MET A 46 -9.19 3.80 20.84
N GLU A 47 -10.33 3.43 21.42
CA GLU A 47 -10.55 3.39 22.87
C GLU A 47 -9.74 2.28 23.56
N ASP A 48 -9.32 1.26 22.81
CA ASP A 48 -8.69 0.05 23.33
C ASP A 48 -7.18 -0.04 23.02
N VAL A 49 -6.60 0.99 22.39
CA VAL A 49 -5.16 1.04 22.05
C VAL A 49 -4.27 0.85 23.28
N GLU A 50 -4.66 1.42 24.43
CA GLU A 50 -3.92 1.28 25.69
C GLU A 50 -3.85 -0.18 26.15
N LYS A 51 -4.94 -0.95 26.01
CA LYS A 51 -4.98 -2.36 26.41
C LYS A 51 -4.04 -3.21 25.55
N VAL A 52 -3.96 -2.89 24.25
CA VAL A 52 -3.04 -3.59 23.34
C VAL A 52 -1.59 -3.25 23.69
N ASP A 53 -1.28 -2.01 24.05
CA ASP A 53 0.06 -1.60 24.50
C ASP A 53 0.48 -2.30 25.81
N GLU A 54 -0.43 -2.41 26.78
CA GLU A 54 -0.20 -3.20 28.00
C GLU A 54 0.11 -4.66 27.69
N LYS A 55 -0.69 -5.29 26.81
CA LYS A 55 -0.47 -6.69 26.41
C LYS A 55 0.84 -6.87 25.65
N ALA A 56 1.20 -5.93 24.78
CA ALA A 56 2.46 -5.99 24.07
C ALA A 56 3.66 -5.94 25.02
N ARG A 57 3.61 -5.08 26.04
CA ARG A 57 4.65 -5.02 27.08
C ARG A 57 4.73 -6.30 27.90
N GLU A 58 3.59 -6.91 28.23
CA GLU A 58 3.53 -8.22 28.90
C GLU A 58 4.25 -9.29 28.07
N LEU A 59 4.04 -9.28 26.75
CA LEU A 59 4.67 -10.21 25.80
C LEU A 59 6.08 -9.80 25.37
N LEU A 60 6.69 -8.79 26.02
CA LEU A 60 8.02 -8.25 25.70
C LEU A 60 8.15 -7.78 24.23
N GLY A 61 7.04 -7.31 23.64
CA GLY A 61 7.00 -6.73 22.30
C GLY A 61 6.93 -5.20 22.31
N GLU A 62 6.94 -4.63 21.12
CA GLU A 62 6.86 -3.18 20.85
C GLU A 62 5.66 -2.89 19.95
N ILE A 63 4.91 -1.83 20.27
CA ILE A 63 3.86 -1.28 19.40
C ILE A 63 4.33 0.00 18.75
N LYS A 64 4.01 0.14 17.47
CA LYS A 64 4.17 1.38 16.69
C LYS A 64 2.88 1.69 15.95
N ILE A 65 2.58 2.97 15.78
CA ILE A 65 1.50 3.40 14.88
C ILE A 65 1.91 3.07 13.45
N ALA A 66 0.96 2.53 12.68
CA ALA A 66 1.14 2.09 11.31
C ALA A 66 0.20 2.87 10.40
N PRO A 67 0.50 4.16 10.11
CA PRO A 67 -0.44 5.06 9.47
C PRO A 67 -0.79 4.63 8.03
N MET A 68 0.02 3.78 7.40
CA MET A 68 -0.20 3.31 6.02
C MET A 68 -0.74 1.89 5.95
N ALA A 69 -1.12 1.30 7.10
CA ALA A 69 -1.72 -0.02 7.11
C ALA A 69 -3.03 -0.05 6.32
N GLY A 70 -3.25 -1.15 5.60
CA GLY A 70 -4.42 -1.31 4.73
C GLY A 70 -4.36 -0.51 3.44
N THR A 71 -3.18 -0.02 3.04
CA THR A 71 -2.97 0.68 1.77
C THR A 71 -2.00 -0.06 0.87
N GLU A 72 -2.20 0.03 -0.44
CA GLU A 72 -1.31 -0.48 -1.47
C GLU A 72 -0.70 0.69 -2.28
N ILE A 73 0.62 0.80 -2.26
CA ILE A 73 1.37 1.90 -2.85
C ILE A 73 2.23 1.40 -4.03
N ALA A 74 2.13 2.08 -5.18
CA ALA A 74 3.01 1.82 -6.31
C ALA A 74 4.33 2.57 -6.17
N ILE A 75 5.46 1.87 -6.08
CA ILE A 75 6.80 2.49 -6.15
C ILE A 75 7.29 2.41 -7.60
N VAL A 76 7.13 3.51 -8.33
CA VAL A 76 7.42 3.58 -9.76
C VAL A 76 8.86 4.03 -9.97
N SER A 77 9.65 3.16 -10.59
CA SER A 77 11.01 3.48 -11.01
C SER A 77 11.09 3.58 -12.53
N PRO A 78 11.84 4.55 -13.09
CA PRO A 78 12.10 4.63 -14.52
C PRO A 78 12.69 3.36 -15.15
N THR A 79 13.31 2.48 -14.35
CA THR A 79 13.89 1.22 -14.81
C THR A 79 14.30 0.36 -13.61
N LEU A 80 14.04 -0.95 -13.67
CA LEU A 80 14.54 -1.93 -12.68
C LEU A 80 15.83 -2.65 -13.12
N ALA A 81 16.35 -2.35 -14.31
CA ALA A 81 17.58 -3.00 -14.75
C ALA A 81 18.76 -2.70 -13.82
N ARG A 82 19.57 -3.74 -13.55
CA ARG A 82 20.66 -3.73 -12.57
C ARG A 82 21.66 -2.58 -12.74
N GLN A 83 21.97 -2.21 -13.98
CA GLN A 83 22.86 -1.09 -14.31
C GLN A 83 22.29 0.30 -13.96
N HIS A 84 20.97 0.37 -13.78
CA HIS A 84 20.28 1.57 -13.31
C HIS A 84 20.09 1.60 -11.79
N LEU A 85 20.27 0.44 -11.15
CA LEU A 85 20.51 0.17 -9.73
C LEU A 85 19.60 0.97 -8.79
N PRO A 86 18.44 0.40 -8.40
CA PRO A 86 17.33 1.13 -7.78
C PRO A 86 17.45 1.20 -6.25
N HIS A 87 18.66 1.31 -5.68
CA HIS A 87 18.81 1.28 -4.22
C HIS A 87 17.91 2.30 -3.51
N SER A 88 17.75 3.50 -4.08
CA SER A 88 16.82 4.49 -3.54
C SER A 88 15.36 4.04 -3.59
N ALA A 89 14.88 3.46 -4.70
CA ALA A 89 13.51 2.95 -4.80
C ALA A 89 13.26 1.74 -3.86
N CYS A 90 14.23 0.83 -3.74
CA CYS A 90 14.14 -0.28 -2.80
C CYS A 90 14.18 0.20 -1.34
N ASP A 91 14.99 1.22 -1.03
CA ASP A 91 15.06 1.78 0.33
C ASP A 91 13.80 2.58 0.67
N ILE A 92 13.23 3.32 -0.29
CA ILE A 92 11.91 3.96 -0.17
C ILE A 92 10.85 2.91 0.13
N SER A 93 10.81 1.83 -0.67
CA SER A 93 9.89 0.72 -0.50
C SER A 93 10.03 0.07 0.89
N GLU A 94 11.25 -0.28 1.27
CA GLU A 94 11.53 -0.84 2.61
C GLU A 94 11.12 0.12 3.72
N TYR A 95 11.30 1.43 3.55
CA TYR A 95 10.95 2.42 4.56
C TYR A 95 9.43 2.55 4.72
N LEU A 96 8.67 2.66 3.63
CA LEU A 96 7.20 2.75 3.65
C LEU A 96 6.56 1.49 4.25
N ARG A 97 7.11 0.30 3.94
CA ARG A 97 6.66 -0.97 4.55
C ARG A 97 6.75 -0.98 6.08
N ARG A 98 7.72 -0.29 6.68
CA ARG A 98 7.86 -0.19 8.15
C ARG A 98 6.73 0.62 8.80
N PHE A 99 6.00 1.41 8.02
CA PHE A 99 4.83 2.20 8.45
C PHE A 99 3.50 1.54 8.06
N GLY A 100 3.52 0.28 7.65
CA GLY A 100 2.33 -0.54 7.38
C GLY A 100 1.92 -0.64 5.91
N ALA A 101 2.56 0.12 5.01
CA ALA A 101 2.22 0.08 3.59
C ALA A 101 2.49 -1.29 2.97
N LYS A 102 1.59 -1.75 2.12
CA LYS A 102 1.90 -2.73 1.09
C LYS A 102 2.38 -1.98 -0.13
N ASP A 103 3.43 -2.45 -0.77
CA ASP A 103 3.92 -1.79 -1.96
C ASP A 103 4.34 -2.76 -3.06
N ASN A 104 4.17 -2.27 -4.29
CA ASN A 104 4.58 -2.95 -5.49
C ASN A 104 5.58 -2.08 -6.23
N MET A 105 6.75 -2.63 -6.50
CA MET A 105 7.78 -1.92 -7.24
C MET A 105 7.53 -2.11 -8.74
N ILE A 106 7.21 -1.02 -9.43
CA ILE A 106 6.88 -1.02 -10.87
C ILE A 106 8.06 -0.41 -11.62
N GLY A 107 8.65 -1.20 -12.52
CA GLY A 107 9.69 -0.75 -13.42
C GLY A 107 9.12 -0.42 -14.79
N LEU A 108 9.22 0.85 -15.20
CA LEU A 108 8.80 1.22 -16.55
C LEU A 108 9.68 0.53 -17.59
N SER A 109 9.05 -0.03 -18.62
CA SER A 109 9.71 -0.70 -19.74
C SER A 109 10.62 0.25 -20.51
N ARG A 110 10.24 1.53 -20.58
CA ARG A 110 10.99 2.60 -21.26
C ARG A 110 11.01 3.90 -20.46
N GLY A 111 11.25 3.86 -19.15
CA GLY A 111 11.32 5.10 -18.34
C GLY A 111 12.70 5.77 -18.34
N ALA A 112 13.76 5.07 -18.77
CA ALA A 112 15.14 5.58 -18.76
C ALA A 112 15.41 6.60 -19.90
N GLY A 113 16.36 7.50 -19.67
CA GLY A 113 16.72 8.55 -20.64
C GLY A 113 15.81 9.78 -20.58
N LYS A 114 16.31 10.95 -21.02
CA LYS A 114 15.59 12.22 -20.94
C LYS A 114 14.57 12.39 -22.08
N GLY A 115 14.96 12.10 -23.32
CA GLY A 115 14.13 12.33 -24.52
C GLY A 115 13.42 11.09 -25.09
N ILE A 116 13.62 9.92 -24.48
CA ILE A 116 13.04 8.65 -24.96
C ILE A 116 12.14 7.99 -23.92
N ALA A 117 11.99 8.61 -22.75
CA ALA A 117 11.17 8.07 -21.68
C ALA A 117 9.70 8.04 -22.12
N ARG A 118 9.07 6.87 -21.98
CA ARG A 118 7.68 6.63 -22.31
C ARG A 118 7.06 5.77 -21.22
N ILE A 119 5.76 5.96 -21.04
CA ILE A 119 4.89 5.10 -20.27
C ILE A 119 3.80 4.60 -21.22
N SER A 120 3.46 3.32 -21.12
CA SER A 120 2.35 2.73 -21.87
C SER A 120 1.04 2.87 -21.10
N GLU A 121 -0.08 2.77 -21.81
CA GLU A 121 -1.41 2.80 -21.18
C GLU A 121 -1.63 1.62 -20.23
N ASP A 122 -1.08 0.45 -20.51
CA ASP A 122 -1.15 -0.69 -19.59
C ASP A 122 -0.33 -0.44 -18.30
N GLU A 123 0.83 0.22 -18.40
CA GLU A 123 1.62 0.62 -17.22
C GLU A 123 0.91 1.69 -16.40
N LYS A 124 0.25 2.67 -17.04
CA LYS A 124 -0.57 3.67 -16.34
C LYS A 124 -1.71 3.00 -15.57
N ARG A 125 -2.49 2.15 -16.26
CA ARG A 125 -3.59 1.38 -15.64
C ARG A 125 -3.11 0.55 -14.46
N LEU A 126 -1.97 -0.14 -14.61
CA LEU A 126 -1.37 -0.89 -13.51
C LEU A 126 -1.06 0.00 -12.30
N ILE A 127 -0.52 1.20 -12.51
CA ILE A 127 -0.24 2.15 -11.43
C ILE A 127 -1.54 2.62 -10.78
N GLU A 128 -2.56 2.95 -11.57
CA GLU A 128 -3.88 3.43 -11.12
C GLU A 128 -4.67 2.40 -10.30
N GLU A 129 -4.29 1.12 -10.33
CA GLU A 129 -4.88 0.11 -9.44
C GLU A 129 -4.50 0.27 -7.97
N HIS A 130 -3.59 1.20 -7.62
CA HIS A 130 -3.06 1.42 -6.27
C HIS A 130 -3.69 2.65 -5.60
N ASP A 131 -3.56 2.79 -4.28
CA ASP A 131 -4.09 3.96 -3.56
C ASP A 131 -3.28 5.24 -3.83
N LEU A 132 -1.97 5.09 -4.04
CA LEU A 132 -1.00 6.17 -4.25
C LEU A 132 0.20 5.65 -5.05
N ALA A 133 0.82 6.53 -5.84
CA ALA A 133 2.05 6.24 -6.56
C ALA A 133 3.22 7.13 -6.14
N VAL A 134 4.36 6.54 -5.81
CA VAL A 134 5.63 7.23 -5.56
C VAL A 134 6.55 7.06 -6.76
N PHE A 135 6.79 8.13 -7.52
CA PHE A 135 7.71 8.15 -8.65
C PHE A 135 9.13 8.48 -8.18
N ALA A 136 9.96 7.45 -8.08
CA ALA A 136 11.36 7.57 -7.69
C ALA A 136 12.23 7.98 -8.90
N LEU A 137 12.36 9.28 -9.13
CA LEU A 137 13.04 9.82 -10.31
C LEU A 137 14.53 10.17 -10.05
N GLY A 138 15.14 10.80 -11.05
CA GLY A 138 16.59 11.04 -11.10
C GLY A 138 17.08 12.26 -10.31
N SER A 139 18.34 12.60 -10.54
CA SER A 139 19.05 13.63 -9.77
C SER A 139 19.16 14.99 -10.47
N PHE A 140 18.58 15.15 -11.66
CA PHE A 140 18.74 16.35 -12.48
C PHE A 140 17.40 17.06 -12.68
N ARG A 141 17.32 18.34 -12.30
CA ARG A 141 16.11 19.17 -12.38
C ARG A 141 15.49 19.15 -13.77
N GLU A 142 16.31 19.39 -14.79
CA GLU A 142 15.85 19.39 -16.18
C GLU A 142 15.31 18.02 -16.63
N CYS A 143 15.86 16.91 -16.13
CA CYS A 143 15.35 15.58 -16.44
C CYS A 143 14.01 15.29 -15.75
N LEU A 144 13.76 15.87 -14.58
CA LEU A 144 12.49 15.73 -13.85
C LEU A 144 11.38 16.49 -14.57
N MET A 145 11.62 17.76 -14.93
CA MET A 145 10.65 18.59 -15.66
C MET A 145 10.28 18.00 -17.03
N ASN A 146 11.22 17.35 -17.72
CA ASN A 146 10.95 16.70 -19.01
C ASN A 146 10.28 15.32 -18.90
N LYS A 147 9.98 14.85 -17.68
CA LYS A 147 9.38 13.54 -17.41
C LYS A 147 8.00 13.61 -16.77
N THR A 148 7.42 14.80 -16.70
CA THR A 148 6.08 15.02 -16.13
C THR A 148 5.02 14.22 -16.88
N HIS A 149 5.20 14.03 -18.20
CA HIS A 149 4.33 13.16 -19.02
C HIS A 149 4.26 11.70 -18.57
N LEU A 150 5.17 11.23 -17.69
CA LEU A 150 5.10 9.89 -17.14
C LEU A 150 3.99 9.73 -16.08
N PHE A 151 3.54 10.83 -15.48
CA PHE A 151 2.61 10.80 -14.36
C PHE A 151 1.51 11.87 -14.40
N GLN A 152 1.58 12.83 -15.31
CA GLN A 152 0.61 13.93 -15.37
C GLN A 152 -0.84 13.49 -15.64
N ASP A 153 -1.02 12.33 -16.29
CA ASP A 153 -2.32 11.79 -16.68
C ASP A 153 -2.80 10.68 -15.72
N ILE A 154 -2.12 10.47 -14.59
CA ILE A 154 -2.49 9.43 -13.62
C ILE A 154 -3.56 9.98 -12.67
N GLU A 155 -4.64 9.23 -12.50
CA GLU A 155 -5.80 9.69 -11.71
C GLU A 155 -5.62 9.58 -10.19
N ILE A 156 -4.72 8.70 -9.73
CA ILE A 156 -4.41 8.53 -8.31
C ILE A 156 -3.35 9.55 -7.84
N PRO A 157 -3.26 9.86 -6.54
CA PRO A 157 -2.25 10.75 -5.99
C PRO A 157 -0.83 10.30 -6.36
N VAL A 158 -0.07 11.25 -6.91
CA VAL A 158 1.33 11.03 -7.29
C VAL A 158 2.26 11.84 -6.39
N VAL A 159 3.19 11.15 -5.74
CA VAL A 159 4.33 11.76 -5.05
C VAL A 159 5.59 11.56 -5.89
N VAL A 160 6.29 12.63 -6.22
CA VAL A 160 7.54 12.55 -6.99
C VAL A 160 8.72 12.72 -6.05
N THR A 161 9.76 11.89 -6.22
CA THR A 161 11.02 12.06 -5.50
C THR A 161 12.17 12.40 -6.47
N GLY A 162 13.10 13.22 -6.00
CA GLY A 162 14.28 13.61 -6.78
C GLY A 162 15.40 14.13 -5.88
N ALA A 163 16.61 14.29 -6.44
CA ALA A 163 17.71 14.91 -5.70
C ALA A 163 17.58 16.44 -5.52
N PRO A 164 17.26 17.24 -6.56
CA PRO A 164 17.31 18.70 -6.47
C PRO A 164 16.15 19.25 -5.65
N GLU A 165 16.30 20.46 -5.14
CA GLU A 165 15.17 21.24 -4.63
C GLU A 165 14.40 21.83 -5.83
N MET A 166 13.08 21.70 -5.81
CA MET A 166 12.17 22.11 -6.89
C MET A 166 10.83 22.52 -6.30
N ASP A 167 10.14 23.41 -7.01
CA ASP A 167 8.77 23.80 -6.67
C ASP A 167 7.79 22.79 -7.27
N LEU A 168 6.65 22.56 -6.59
CA LEU A 168 5.62 21.65 -7.10
C LEU A 168 5.07 22.08 -8.47
N GLY A 169 5.05 23.40 -8.72
CA GLY A 169 4.64 23.96 -10.02
C GLY A 169 5.53 23.56 -11.20
N ASP A 170 6.76 23.10 -10.95
CA ASP A 170 7.64 22.54 -12.00
C ASP A 170 7.26 21.10 -12.40
N LEU A 171 6.37 20.45 -11.64
CA LEU A 171 6.02 19.04 -11.75
C LEU A 171 4.49 18.87 -11.87
N PRO A 172 3.86 19.34 -12.97
CA PRO A 172 2.42 19.17 -13.18
C PRO A 172 2.00 17.71 -13.06
N GLY A 173 0.89 17.49 -12.33
CA GLY A 173 0.33 16.17 -12.00
C GLY A 173 0.95 15.49 -10.78
N ALA A 174 2.01 16.04 -10.19
CA ALA A 174 2.43 15.64 -8.86
C ALA A 174 1.59 16.35 -7.80
N MET A 175 1.10 15.59 -6.82
CA MET A 175 0.47 16.13 -5.62
C MET A 175 1.50 16.62 -4.61
N ALA A 176 2.68 15.98 -4.57
CA ALA A 176 3.79 16.39 -3.72
C ALA A 176 5.15 16.06 -4.34
N TYR A 177 6.18 16.80 -3.90
CA TYR A 177 7.57 16.58 -4.28
C TYR A 177 8.46 16.44 -3.04
N VAL A 178 9.28 15.39 -3.01
CA VAL A 178 10.25 15.14 -1.94
C VAL A 178 11.67 15.14 -2.51
N ASN A 179 12.44 16.15 -2.11
CA ASN A 179 13.85 16.30 -2.49
C ASN A 179 14.78 15.41 -1.65
N GLY A 180 16.03 15.24 -2.09
CA GLY A 180 17.04 14.41 -1.44
C GLY A 180 16.95 12.91 -1.74
N LEU A 181 15.98 12.48 -2.55
CA LEU A 181 15.72 11.08 -2.91
C LEU A 181 15.80 10.87 -4.43
N GLY A 182 16.97 11.11 -5.01
CA GLY A 182 17.24 10.90 -6.43
C GLY A 182 17.83 9.52 -6.75
N ARG A 183 18.67 9.46 -7.81
CA ARG A 183 19.40 8.24 -8.16
C ARG A 183 20.69 8.15 -7.35
N ILE A 184 20.62 7.43 -6.23
CA ILE A 184 21.73 7.26 -5.27
C ILE A 184 22.26 5.82 -5.36
N PRO A 185 23.51 5.59 -5.82
CA PRO A 185 24.06 4.25 -6.05
C PRO A 185 24.61 3.61 -4.76
N ARG A 186 23.93 3.83 -3.62
CA ARG A 186 24.26 3.29 -2.30
C ARG A 186 22.99 3.21 -1.45
N ARG A 187 23.03 2.44 -0.36
CA ARG A 187 21.94 2.41 0.64
C ARG A 187 21.75 3.78 1.30
N LEU A 188 20.50 4.15 1.55
CA LEU A 188 20.05 5.37 2.20
C LEU A 188 20.20 5.29 3.74
N LYS A 189 21.45 5.25 4.21
CA LYS A 189 21.78 5.11 5.65
C LYS A 189 22.32 6.40 6.28
N ARG A 190 22.57 7.45 5.51
CA ARG A 190 23.09 8.72 6.05
C ARG A 190 21.97 9.52 6.69
N GLY A 191 22.32 10.39 7.64
CA GLY A 191 21.34 11.23 8.33
C GLY A 191 20.52 12.11 7.39
N GLU A 192 21.11 12.59 6.29
CA GLU A 192 20.40 13.31 5.24
C GLU A 192 19.37 12.43 4.51
N ASP A 193 19.74 11.19 4.16
CA ASP A 193 18.84 10.26 3.48
C ASP A 193 17.68 9.87 4.41
N ILE A 194 17.96 9.62 5.69
CA ILE A 194 16.93 9.26 6.69
C ILE A 194 15.95 10.42 6.87
N ARG A 195 16.42 11.67 6.91
CA ARG A 195 15.54 12.84 6.98
C ARG A 195 14.64 12.95 5.75
N ALA A 196 15.18 12.70 4.56
CA ALA A 196 14.38 12.73 3.34
C ALA A 196 13.35 11.59 3.29
N LEU A 197 13.71 10.39 3.77
CA LEU A 197 12.77 9.26 3.92
C LEU A 197 11.66 9.55 4.94
N LYS A 198 11.97 10.19 6.08
CA LYS A 198 10.95 10.62 7.05
C LYS A 198 9.99 11.64 6.44
N LYS A 199 10.52 12.64 5.74
CA LYS A 199 9.70 13.62 5.01
C LYS A 199 8.80 12.94 3.97
N LEU A 200 9.30 11.91 3.27
CA LEU A 200 8.47 11.12 2.36
C LEU A 200 7.31 10.42 3.08
N VAL A 201 7.58 9.83 4.24
CA VAL A 201 6.55 9.17 5.05
C VAL A 201 5.48 10.17 5.49
N GLU A 202 5.88 11.31 6.06
CA GLU A 202 4.96 12.39 6.48
C GLU A 202 4.06 12.85 5.32
N VAL A 203 4.65 13.09 4.15
CA VAL A 203 3.90 13.51 2.95
C VAL A 203 2.91 12.44 2.48
N VAL A 204 3.32 11.17 2.47
CA VAL A 204 2.44 10.07 2.04
C VAL A 204 1.31 9.85 3.05
N GLU A 205 1.61 9.94 4.34
CA GLU A 205 0.64 9.86 5.44
C GLU A 205 -0.42 10.97 5.32
N ASP A 206 0.00 12.23 5.15
CA ASP A 206 -0.92 13.37 4.98
C ASP A 206 -1.89 13.19 3.79
N ILE A 207 -1.38 12.66 2.67
CA ILE A 207 -2.19 12.39 1.48
C ILE A 207 -3.20 11.28 1.73
N LEU A 208 -2.75 10.17 2.32
CA LEU A 208 -3.62 9.02 2.64
C LEU A 208 -4.69 9.40 3.67
N ASP A 209 -4.35 10.19 4.68
CA ASP A 209 -5.29 10.66 5.68
C ASP A 209 -6.31 11.64 5.12
N THR A 210 -5.89 12.50 4.18
CA THR A 210 -6.82 13.36 3.43
C THR A 210 -7.80 12.51 2.64
N ARG A 211 -7.31 11.48 1.94
CA ARG A 211 -8.19 10.55 1.21
C ARG A 211 -9.13 9.77 2.11
N ARG A 212 -8.66 9.28 3.26
CA ARG A 212 -9.53 8.61 4.23
C ARG A 212 -10.66 9.53 4.68
N LYS A 213 -10.36 10.82 4.93
CA LYS A 213 -11.38 11.82 5.29
C LYS A 213 -12.37 12.07 4.16
N GLU A 214 -11.89 12.22 2.93
CA GLU A 214 -12.76 12.36 1.75
C GLU A 214 -13.67 11.14 1.57
N MET A 215 -13.14 9.93 1.79
CA MET A 215 -13.92 8.69 1.74
C MET A 215 -14.90 8.54 2.90
N MET A 216 -14.70 9.23 4.03
CA MET A 216 -15.69 9.21 5.12
C MET A 216 -16.97 9.96 4.76
N ASP A 217 -16.93 10.87 3.79
CA ASP A 217 -18.12 11.57 3.30
C ASP A 217 -19.05 10.64 2.51
N ASP A 218 -18.49 9.62 1.85
CA ASP A 218 -19.22 8.56 1.12
C ASP A 218 -18.45 7.22 1.23
N PRO A 219 -18.58 6.51 2.36
CA PRO A 219 -17.76 5.34 2.65
C PRO A 219 -18.14 4.14 1.78
N PRO A 220 -17.24 3.16 1.60
CA PRO A 220 -17.58 1.88 1.00
C PRO A 220 -18.69 1.17 1.78
N ILE A 221 -19.62 0.52 1.06
CA ILE A 221 -20.77 -0.22 1.65
C ILE A 221 -20.32 -1.23 2.71
N VAL A 222 -19.17 -1.87 2.47
CA VAL A 222 -18.52 -2.77 3.42
C VAL A 222 -17.06 -2.35 3.61
N PRO A 223 -16.48 -2.42 4.82
CA PRO A 223 -15.07 -2.13 5.02
C PRO A 223 -14.14 -3.10 4.28
N SER A 224 -13.09 -2.62 3.62
CA SER A 224 -12.13 -3.45 2.88
C SER A 224 -11.42 -4.49 3.75
N ILE A 225 -11.22 -4.17 5.03
CA ILE A 225 -10.66 -5.08 6.03
C ILE A 225 -11.53 -6.31 6.27
N LEU A 226 -12.86 -6.12 6.30
CA LEU A 226 -13.81 -7.20 6.51
C LEU A 226 -13.90 -8.07 5.27
N VAL A 227 -13.92 -7.45 4.08
CA VAL A 227 -13.88 -8.16 2.80
C VAL A 227 -12.66 -9.08 2.70
N LYS A 228 -11.49 -8.59 3.10
CA LYS A 228 -10.27 -9.43 3.17
C LYS A 228 -10.49 -10.67 4.04
N THR A 229 -10.95 -10.48 5.27
CA THR A 229 -11.16 -11.58 6.23
C THR A 229 -12.18 -12.60 5.72
N GLU A 230 -13.29 -12.14 5.13
CA GLU A 230 -14.31 -13.04 4.59
C GLU A 230 -13.84 -13.85 3.40
N ILE A 231 -13.03 -13.25 2.50
CA ILE A 231 -12.42 -14.00 1.40
C ILE A 231 -11.42 -15.04 1.95
N GLU A 232 -10.60 -14.71 2.95
CA GLU A 232 -9.68 -15.65 3.60
C GLU A 232 -10.41 -16.84 4.24
N ASN A 233 -11.62 -16.61 4.78
CA ASN A 233 -12.43 -17.63 5.44
C ASN A 233 -13.22 -18.51 4.44
N GLN A 234 -13.79 -17.91 3.40
CA GLN A 234 -14.74 -18.59 2.51
C GLN A 234 -14.09 -19.18 1.24
N VAL A 235 -12.90 -18.72 0.84
CA VAL A 235 -12.24 -19.12 -0.41
C VAL A 235 -10.97 -19.93 -0.13
N GLU A 236 -11.11 -21.26 -0.12
CA GLU A 236 -10.01 -22.19 0.20
C GLU A 236 -8.77 -22.00 -0.68
N ALA A 237 -8.96 -21.66 -1.96
CA ALA A 237 -7.87 -21.44 -2.92
C ALA A 237 -6.87 -20.35 -2.47
N VAL A 238 -7.30 -19.41 -1.63
CA VAL A 238 -6.42 -18.36 -1.07
C VAL A 238 -5.32 -18.97 -0.19
N LYS A 239 -5.61 -20.08 0.51
CA LYS A 239 -4.66 -20.76 1.40
C LYS A 239 -3.54 -21.48 0.62
N GLU A 240 -3.75 -21.75 -0.66
CA GLU A 240 -2.76 -22.36 -1.55
C GLU A 240 -1.79 -21.32 -2.15
N ILE A 241 -2.01 -20.02 -1.91
CA ILE A 241 -1.13 -18.96 -2.40
C ILE A 241 0.16 -18.92 -1.56
N TYR A 242 1.28 -19.29 -2.19
CA TYR A 242 2.60 -19.23 -1.55
C TYR A 242 3.22 -17.82 -1.49
N SER A 243 2.66 -16.86 -2.21
CA SER A 243 3.17 -15.48 -2.20
C SER A 243 2.79 -14.76 -0.90
N PRO A 244 3.64 -13.88 -0.36
CA PRO A 244 3.34 -13.16 0.87
C PRO A 244 2.11 -12.26 0.68
N ALA A 245 1.25 -12.16 1.70
CA ALA A 245 -0.03 -11.44 1.64
C ALA A 245 -0.88 -11.88 0.42
N PRO A 246 -1.56 -13.04 0.53
CA PRO A 246 -2.45 -13.56 -0.52
C PRO A 246 -3.55 -12.58 -0.94
N ILE A 247 -4.04 -11.80 0.03
CA ILE A 247 -4.96 -10.69 -0.16
C ILE A 247 -4.31 -9.41 0.35
N VAL A 248 -4.37 -8.36 -0.44
CA VAL A 248 -3.83 -7.03 -0.12
C VAL A 248 -5.00 -6.06 0.00
N SER A 249 -5.17 -5.46 1.17
CA SER A 249 -6.16 -4.40 1.38
C SER A 249 -5.71 -3.09 0.75
N GLN A 250 -6.69 -2.36 0.22
CA GLN A 250 -6.63 -1.00 -0.27
C GLN A 250 -7.65 -0.14 0.50
N LEU A 251 -7.61 1.18 0.31
CA LEU A 251 -8.58 2.07 0.96
C LEU A 251 -10.03 1.75 0.54
N ASP A 252 -10.23 1.48 -0.74
CA ASP A 252 -11.53 1.29 -1.39
C ASP A 252 -11.76 -0.16 -1.85
N GLY A 253 -10.98 -1.13 -1.38
CA GLY A 253 -11.09 -2.48 -1.90
C GLY A 253 -9.99 -3.45 -1.49
N VAL A 254 -9.89 -4.55 -2.24
CA VAL A 254 -8.87 -5.58 -2.03
C VAL A 254 -8.35 -6.13 -3.36
N ARG A 255 -7.07 -6.51 -3.37
CA ARG A 255 -6.45 -7.30 -4.44
C ARG A 255 -6.28 -8.73 -3.95
N VAL A 256 -6.85 -9.69 -4.69
CA VAL A 256 -6.74 -11.12 -4.40
C VAL A 256 -5.81 -11.75 -5.42
N LYS A 257 -4.73 -12.39 -4.97
CA LYS A 257 -3.69 -13.00 -5.83
C LYS A 257 -4.10 -14.37 -6.39
N LEU A 258 -5.35 -14.46 -6.84
CA LEU A 258 -5.89 -15.57 -7.60
C LEU A 258 -6.09 -15.15 -9.05
N ASP A 259 -6.03 -16.11 -9.96
CA ASP A 259 -6.31 -15.89 -11.38
C ASP A 259 -7.76 -15.43 -11.60
N TYR A 260 -7.94 -14.31 -12.30
CA TYR A 260 -9.25 -13.72 -12.53
C TYR A 260 -10.18 -14.63 -13.33
N ASP A 261 -9.69 -15.21 -14.41
CA ASP A 261 -10.53 -15.99 -15.33
C ASP A 261 -11.05 -17.27 -14.65
N THR A 262 -10.31 -17.78 -13.66
CA THR A 262 -10.66 -18.98 -12.90
C THR A 262 -11.56 -18.69 -11.69
N TYR A 263 -11.26 -17.65 -10.90
CA TYR A 263 -11.82 -17.48 -9.56
C TYR A 263 -12.78 -16.29 -9.39
N LYS A 264 -12.99 -15.44 -10.41
CA LYS A 264 -13.83 -14.23 -10.25
C LYS A 264 -15.25 -14.53 -9.75
N ASP A 265 -15.87 -15.62 -10.23
CA ASP A 265 -17.26 -15.95 -9.89
C ASP A 265 -17.33 -16.44 -8.45
N GLN A 266 -16.34 -17.21 -8.00
CA GLN A 266 -16.22 -17.62 -6.60
C GLN A 266 -16.02 -16.41 -5.68
N ILE A 267 -15.18 -15.45 -6.06
CA ILE A 267 -15.00 -14.20 -5.30
C ILE A 267 -16.31 -13.39 -5.28
N ALA A 268 -17.04 -13.33 -6.38
CA ALA A 268 -18.31 -12.63 -6.46
C ALA A 268 -19.42 -13.22 -5.56
N GLU A 269 -19.34 -14.49 -5.20
CA GLU A 269 -20.29 -15.19 -4.32
C GLU A 269 -19.95 -15.05 -2.82
N VAL A 270 -18.79 -14.48 -2.46
CA VAL A 270 -18.40 -14.28 -1.06
C VAL A 270 -19.43 -13.38 -0.37
N VAL A 271 -19.90 -13.81 0.80
CA VAL A 271 -20.87 -13.06 1.60
C VAL A 271 -20.14 -12.25 2.64
N VAL A 272 -20.35 -10.93 2.64
CA VAL A 272 -19.78 -10.00 3.62
C VAL A 272 -20.92 -9.32 4.35
N ASN A 273 -21.09 -9.62 5.64
CA ASN A 273 -22.30 -9.32 6.40
C ASN A 273 -23.55 -9.92 5.74
N GLU A 274 -24.43 -9.07 5.20
CA GLU A 274 -25.67 -9.42 4.49
C GLU A 274 -25.56 -9.24 2.97
N TYR A 275 -24.41 -8.76 2.48
CA TYR A 275 -24.18 -8.46 1.08
C TYR A 275 -23.38 -9.56 0.41
N ARG A 276 -23.76 -9.89 -0.83
CA ARG A 276 -22.90 -10.65 -1.71
C ARG A 276 -21.90 -9.70 -2.39
N LEU A 277 -20.63 -10.07 -2.42
CA LEU A 277 -19.55 -9.18 -2.87
C LEU A 277 -19.76 -8.68 -4.31
N GLY A 278 -20.26 -9.53 -5.21
CA GLY A 278 -20.57 -9.13 -6.59
C GLY A 278 -21.65 -8.07 -6.74
N ASP A 279 -22.48 -7.83 -5.70
CA ASP A 279 -23.54 -6.83 -5.72
C ASP A 279 -23.07 -5.46 -5.20
N VAL A 280 -22.01 -5.45 -4.39
CA VAL A 280 -21.48 -4.26 -3.70
C VAL A 280 -20.07 -3.87 -4.16
N SER A 281 -19.59 -4.47 -5.24
CA SER A 281 -18.24 -4.22 -5.76
C SER A 281 -18.13 -4.40 -7.27
N GLU A 282 -17.15 -3.72 -7.86
CA GLU A 282 -16.68 -3.98 -9.20
C GLU A 282 -15.49 -4.95 -9.16
N ILE A 283 -15.68 -6.15 -9.71
CA ILE A 283 -14.65 -7.20 -9.76
C ILE A 283 -13.97 -7.17 -11.13
N LYS A 284 -12.75 -6.65 -11.17
CA LYS A 284 -11.98 -6.40 -12.39
C LYS A 284 -10.74 -7.28 -12.48
N LYS A 285 -10.33 -7.53 -13.72
CA LYS A 285 -9.06 -8.19 -14.03
C LYS A 285 -7.92 -7.19 -13.88
N SER A 286 -7.02 -7.46 -12.95
CA SER A 286 -5.84 -6.65 -12.69
C SER A 286 -4.82 -6.80 -13.82
N LYS A 287 -4.11 -5.71 -14.13
CA LYS A 287 -2.92 -5.69 -14.97
C LYS A 287 -1.71 -6.33 -14.30
N MET A 288 -1.79 -6.61 -13.00
CA MET A 288 -0.78 -7.32 -12.24
C MET A 288 -1.08 -8.82 -12.27
N TYR A 289 -0.36 -9.55 -13.13
CA TYR A 289 -0.44 -11.03 -13.24
C TYR A 289 -1.87 -11.58 -13.39
N ASP A 290 -2.77 -10.81 -14.00
CA ASP A 290 -4.16 -11.22 -14.20
C ASP A 290 -4.91 -11.53 -12.89
N TYR A 291 -4.47 -10.93 -11.78
CA TYR A 291 -5.09 -11.08 -10.47
C TYR A 291 -6.50 -10.47 -10.42
N ILE A 292 -7.22 -10.76 -9.33
CA ILE A 292 -8.54 -10.20 -9.09
C ILE A 292 -8.40 -8.89 -8.31
N LEU A 293 -8.96 -7.81 -8.84
CA LEU A 293 -9.10 -6.54 -8.15
C LEU A 293 -10.58 -6.31 -7.83
N VAL A 294 -10.89 -6.18 -6.54
CA VAL A 294 -12.23 -5.90 -6.04
C VAL A 294 -12.27 -4.44 -5.59
N LYS A 295 -13.04 -3.60 -6.28
CA LYS A 295 -13.27 -2.19 -5.92
C LYS A 295 -14.66 -2.05 -5.33
N LEU A 296 -14.74 -1.61 -4.09
CA LEU A 296 -16.00 -1.54 -3.34
C LEU A 296 -16.76 -0.30 -3.77
N LEU A 297 -18.07 -0.48 -3.96
CA LEU A 297 -18.94 0.64 -4.28
C LEU A 297 -19.18 1.49 -3.02
N PRO A 298 -19.29 2.82 -3.17
CA PRO A 298 -19.69 3.69 -2.08
C PRO A 298 -21.17 3.48 -1.71
N GLU A 299 -21.57 3.87 -0.50
CA GLU A 299 -22.95 3.74 0.00
C GLU A 299 -23.99 4.39 -0.94
N THR A 300 -23.63 5.51 -1.57
CA THR A 300 -24.51 6.18 -2.54
C THR A 300 -24.89 5.33 -3.76
N SER A 301 -24.13 4.27 -4.08
CA SER A 301 -24.39 3.41 -5.24
C SER A 301 -25.56 2.43 -5.05
N ILE A 302 -26.07 2.27 -3.83
CA ILE A 302 -27.23 1.41 -3.52
C ILE A 302 -28.57 2.16 -3.69
N ILE A 303 -28.55 3.50 -3.79
CA ILE A 303 -29.75 4.37 -3.90
C ILE A 303 -30.27 4.42 -5.34
#